data_AF-A0AAV9IYG8-F1
#
_entry.id   AF-A0AAV9IYG8-F1
#
_cell.length_a   1.000
_cell.length_b   1.000
_cell.length_c   1.000
_cell.angle_alpha   90.00
_cell.angle_beta   90.00
_cell.angle_gamma   90.00
#
_symmetry.space_group_name_H-M   'P 1'
#
loop_
_entity.id
_entity.type
_entity.pdbx_description
1 polymer ?
#
loop_
_entity_poly.entity_id
_entity_poly.type
_entity_poly.pdbx_seq_one_letter_code
_entity_poly.pdbx_strand_id
1 'polypeptide(L)'
;MWETLWRRCYDLGRRALESPTTTAVLLGMQLALRNPGLRRLIGVLVLRLLSMAFMLWLLVFNSLGCDLLLPLTIYNPPLLLLAALGVRLLRWRQPQSAETLMQTARRVRSAVRSFFLRLWVDALVSWAETVGGLDLIVTGDDIVPSEACVVLCNHQSWVDSLIIFCLASTAGRSGDFRFLAKRSLLYLPIIGTAAKFTGGSLFIRRKYEQDAGRMQRTYRQLLTRRQPFWFTIFAEGTRLNSRSKLAEAKRYYREVTRKQTAAVDGSDNANTTTTAHPLPLVEPRYCLVPRVKGFQRAVAGLRDRIGAVYDLTIFYENLADETPNRAGEWVPRPTVADMYLWATRWVRAERYRVHVHVRRTPVAALPDTEDGLARWMFANYADKERLLQRAHAQCAFRGERAASRQPPTWRALLLALLQLTAVNVSMAWLLRTLWVWARRTLHPSVALS
;
A
#
# COMPACT_ATOMS: atom_id res chain seq x y z
N MET A 1 33.68 -32.20 10.43
CA MET A 1 33.48 -31.32 9.26
C MET A 1 33.03 -29.91 9.65
N TRP A 2 31.96 -29.74 10.45
CA TRP A 2 31.48 -28.41 10.87
C TRP A 2 32.41 -27.68 11.85
N GLU A 3 32.95 -28.39 12.86
CA GLU A 3 33.97 -27.83 13.77
C GLU A 3 35.25 -27.40 13.05
N THR A 4 35.65 -28.18 12.05
CA THR A 4 36.87 -27.93 11.27
C THR A 4 36.71 -26.69 10.38
N LEU A 5 35.53 -26.50 9.79
CA LEU A 5 35.16 -25.30 9.05
C LEU A 5 35.06 -24.08 9.97
N TRP A 6 34.44 -24.25 11.14
CA TRP A 6 34.29 -23.17 12.14
C TRP A 6 35.64 -22.70 12.68
N ARG A 7 36.55 -23.62 13.02
CA ARG A 7 37.92 -23.26 13.43
C ARG A 7 38.68 -22.53 12.33
N ARG A 8 38.55 -22.97 11.07
CA ARG A 8 39.17 -22.27 9.94
C ARG A 8 38.61 -20.86 9.76
N CYS A 9 37.29 -20.68 9.82
CA CYS A 9 36.67 -19.36 9.74
C CYS A 9 37.06 -18.47 10.94
N TYR A 10 37.12 -19.03 12.14
CA TYR A 10 37.56 -18.33 13.36
C TYR A 10 39.01 -17.87 13.25
N ASP A 11 39.93 -18.75 12.84
CA ASP A 11 41.34 -18.40 12.67
C ASP A 11 41.58 -17.41 11.53
N LEU A 12 40.79 -17.50 10.45
CA LEU A 12 40.82 -16.52 9.37
C LEU A 12 40.32 -15.15 9.83
N GLY A 13 39.23 -15.13 10.60
CA GLY A 13 38.67 -13.91 11.20
C GLY A 13 39.64 -13.27 12.19
N ARG A 14 40.24 -14.06 13.07
CA ARG A 14 41.25 -13.61 14.04
C ARG A 14 42.47 -13.01 13.34
N ARG A 15 43.03 -13.70 12.33
CA ARG A 15 44.16 -13.17 11.54
C ARG A 15 43.81 -11.91 10.76
N ALA A 16 42.58 -11.81 10.24
CA ALA A 16 42.12 -10.59 9.60
C ALA A 16 42.06 -9.43 10.60
N LEU A 17 41.50 -9.64 11.80
CA LEU A 17 41.43 -8.65 12.88
C LEU A 17 42.80 -8.21 13.41
N GLU A 18 43.75 -9.13 13.53
CA GLU A 18 45.13 -8.88 13.98
C GLU A 18 46.02 -8.28 12.86
N SER A 19 45.52 -8.15 11.63
CA SER A 19 46.35 -7.65 10.53
C SER A 19 46.65 -6.14 10.65
N PRO A 20 47.87 -5.71 10.25
CA PRO A 20 48.21 -4.28 10.17
C PRO A 20 47.23 -3.49 9.30
N THR A 21 46.69 -4.13 8.27
CA THR A 21 45.70 -3.55 7.35
C THR A 21 44.38 -3.24 8.06
N THR A 22 43.85 -4.17 8.86
CA THR A 22 42.64 -3.93 9.65
C THR A 22 42.85 -2.87 10.71
N THR A 23 44.00 -2.87 11.37
CA THR A 23 44.38 -1.82 12.33
C THR A 23 44.44 -0.45 11.66
N ALA A 24 45.07 -0.34 10.48
CA ALA A 24 45.12 0.90 9.70
C ALA A 24 43.73 1.35 9.23
N VAL A 25 42.85 0.43 8.83
CA VAL A 25 41.45 0.73 8.48
C VAL A 25 40.66 1.23 9.69
N LEU A 26 40.80 0.61 10.86
CA LEU A 26 40.12 1.03 12.09
C LEU A 26 40.63 2.39 12.57
N LEU A 27 41.94 2.66 12.53
CA LEU A 27 42.52 3.97 12.80
C LEU A 27 42.04 5.03 11.79
N GLY A 28 42.02 4.69 10.50
CA GLY A 28 41.47 5.53 9.45
C GLY A 28 39.99 5.86 9.69
N MET A 29 39.19 4.87 10.11
CA MET A 29 37.79 5.08 10.51
C MET A 29 37.66 5.95 11.77
N GLN A 30 38.49 5.75 12.80
CA GLN A 30 38.48 6.59 13.99
C GLN A 30 38.84 8.05 13.68
N LEU A 31 39.85 8.28 12.85
CA LEU A 31 40.23 9.60 12.35
C LEU A 31 39.11 10.21 11.52
N ALA A 32 38.47 9.40 10.67
CA ALA A 32 37.33 9.82 9.86
C ALA A 32 36.11 10.23 10.71
N LEU A 33 35.86 9.53 11.83
CA LEU A 33 34.78 9.84 12.75
C LEU A 33 35.03 11.11 13.58
N ARG A 34 36.28 11.56 13.73
CA ARG A 34 36.63 12.85 14.35
C ARG A 34 36.27 14.04 13.46
N ASN A 35 36.27 13.86 12.13
CA ASN A 35 35.84 14.91 11.20
C ASN A 35 34.30 14.93 11.08
N PRO A 36 33.60 16.05 11.39
CA PRO A 36 32.15 16.10 11.35
C PRO A 36 31.54 15.84 9.96
N GLY A 37 32.20 16.30 8.89
CA GLY A 37 31.76 16.10 7.51
C GLY A 37 31.91 14.64 7.07
N LEU A 38 33.05 14.03 7.39
CA LEU A 38 33.31 12.64 7.03
C LEU A 38 32.47 11.67 7.86
N ARG A 39 32.23 11.95 9.14
CA ARG A 39 31.26 11.23 9.98
C ARG A 39 29.84 11.28 9.40
N ARG A 40 29.38 12.45 8.93
CA ARG A 40 28.08 12.58 8.24
C ARG A 40 28.04 11.77 6.95
N LEU A 41 29.09 11.81 6.14
CA LEU A 41 29.20 11.04 4.89
C LEU A 41 29.13 9.54 5.16
N ILE A 42 29.93 9.03 6.11
CA ILE A 42 29.92 7.62 6.51
C ILE A 42 28.54 7.22 7.01
N GLY A 43 27.90 8.04 7.87
CA GLY A 43 26.54 7.80 8.36
C GLY A 43 25.53 7.68 7.23
N VAL A 44 25.59 8.56 6.23
CA VAL A 44 24.73 8.50 5.04
C VAL A 44 24.98 7.22 4.21
N LEU A 45 26.24 6.84 4.00
CA LEU A 45 26.58 5.63 3.25
C LEU A 45 26.10 4.36 3.96
N VAL A 46 26.35 4.25 5.26
CA VAL A 46 25.85 3.15 6.10
C VAL A 46 24.33 3.07 6.03
N LEU A 47 23.64 4.21 6.16
CA LEU A 47 22.19 4.24 6.12
C LEU A 47 21.64 3.81 4.75
N ARG A 48 22.30 4.18 3.65
CA ARG A 48 21.94 3.73 2.30
C ARG A 48 22.12 2.22 2.15
N LEU A 49 23.23 1.66 2.66
CA LEU A 49 23.46 0.22 2.63
C LEU A 49 22.41 -0.53 3.45
N LEU A 50 22.08 -0.05 4.65
CA LEU A 50 21.00 -0.61 5.48
C LEU A 50 19.64 -0.53 4.78
N SER A 51 19.35 0.59 4.11
CA SER A 51 18.15 0.81 3.30
C SER A 51 18.05 -0.18 2.14
N MET A 52 19.14 -0.38 1.41
CA MET A 52 19.21 -1.38 0.33
C MET A 52 19.04 -2.80 0.87
N ALA A 53 19.69 -3.13 1.99
CA ALA A 53 19.57 -4.43 2.64
C ALA A 53 18.12 -4.69 3.08
N PHE A 54 17.46 -3.70 3.70
CA PHE A 54 16.05 -3.77 4.08
C PHE A 54 15.14 -4.03 2.88
N MET A 55 15.32 -3.30 1.79
CA MET A 55 14.51 -3.47 0.58
C MET A 55 14.73 -4.82 -0.11
N LEU A 56 15.98 -5.28 -0.18
CA LEU A 56 16.31 -6.62 -0.67
C LEU A 56 15.66 -7.69 0.21
N TRP A 57 15.70 -7.48 1.52
CA TRP A 57 15.18 -8.42 2.48
C TRP A 57 13.64 -8.49 2.48
N LEU A 58 12.95 -7.37 2.27
CA LEU A 58 11.51 -7.36 1.98
C LEU A 58 11.16 -8.05 0.66
N LEU A 59 12.01 -7.89 -0.37
CA LEU A 59 11.83 -8.59 -1.63
C LEU A 59 11.97 -10.11 -1.43
N VAL A 60 12.97 -10.56 -0.68
CA VAL A 60 13.16 -11.98 -0.33
C VAL A 60 11.94 -12.51 0.43
N PHE A 61 11.43 -11.78 1.42
CA PHE A 61 10.21 -12.15 2.14
C PHE A 61 9.01 -12.31 1.19
N ASN A 62 8.83 -11.35 0.26
CA ASN A 62 7.77 -11.42 -0.72
C ASN A 62 7.92 -12.60 -1.68
N SER A 63 9.14 -12.86 -2.18
CA SER A 63 9.41 -13.96 -3.11
C SER A 63 9.27 -15.32 -2.43
N LEU A 64 9.93 -15.53 -1.30
CA LEU A 64 9.76 -16.75 -0.50
C LEU A 64 8.30 -16.95 -0.15
N GLY A 65 7.62 -15.89 0.27
CA GLY A 65 6.22 -15.97 0.63
C GLY A 65 5.31 -16.32 -0.57
N CYS A 66 5.53 -15.67 -1.72
CA CYS A 66 4.71 -15.88 -2.91
C CYS A 66 4.95 -17.23 -3.57
N ASP A 67 6.19 -17.70 -3.54
CA ASP A 67 6.61 -18.86 -4.30
C ASP A 67 6.66 -20.12 -3.42
N LEU A 68 6.63 -19.99 -2.09
CA LEU A 68 6.58 -21.12 -1.15
C LEU A 68 5.24 -21.20 -0.41
N LEU A 69 4.83 -20.14 0.26
CA LEU A 69 3.64 -20.16 1.12
C LEU A 69 2.35 -20.22 0.31
N LEU A 70 2.20 -19.40 -0.74
CA LEU A 70 1.03 -19.49 -1.62
C LEU A 70 0.94 -20.87 -2.29
N PRO A 71 2.01 -21.46 -2.85
CA PRO A 71 1.96 -22.85 -3.32
C PRO A 71 1.66 -23.87 -2.23
N LEU A 72 2.40 -23.91 -1.12
CA LEU A 72 2.21 -24.95 -0.10
C LEU A 72 0.88 -24.84 0.67
N THR A 73 0.35 -23.62 0.88
CA THR A 73 -0.89 -23.40 1.65
C THR A 73 -2.12 -23.09 0.79
N ILE A 74 -1.94 -22.68 -0.47
CA ILE A 74 -3.02 -22.18 -1.35
C ILE A 74 -3.07 -22.85 -2.73
N TYR A 75 -1.96 -23.31 -3.31
CA TYR A 75 -1.88 -23.78 -4.71
C TYR A 75 -1.25 -25.17 -4.94
N ASN A 76 -0.95 -25.98 -3.91
CA ASN A 76 -0.31 -27.30 -4.09
C ASN A 76 -1.27 -28.20 -4.89
N PRO A 77 -1.02 -28.44 -6.19
CA PRO A 77 -2.06 -29.02 -7.05
C PRO A 77 -2.45 -30.44 -6.62
N PRO A 78 -1.50 -31.34 -6.25
CA PRO A 78 -1.83 -32.66 -5.69
C PRO A 78 -2.63 -32.61 -4.38
N LEU A 79 -2.22 -31.80 -3.40
CA LEU A 79 -2.95 -31.67 -2.14
C LEU A 79 -4.32 -31.02 -2.34
N LEU A 80 -4.45 -30.08 -3.27
CA LEU A 80 -5.73 -29.47 -3.64
C LEU A 80 -6.61 -30.43 -4.43
N LEU A 81 -6.05 -31.30 -5.26
CA LEU A 81 -6.78 -32.36 -5.96
C LEU A 81 -7.29 -33.40 -4.97
N LEU A 82 -6.44 -33.87 -4.04
CA LEU A 82 -6.84 -34.79 -2.97
C LEU A 82 -7.85 -34.15 -2.01
N ALA A 83 -7.65 -32.90 -1.63
CA ALA A 83 -8.62 -32.15 -0.82
C ALA A 83 -9.92 -31.90 -1.60
N ALA A 84 -9.87 -31.60 -2.91
CA ALA A 84 -11.06 -31.41 -3.73
C ALA A 84 -11.81 -32.72 -3.95
N LEU A 85 -11.10 -33.84 -4.11
CA LEU A 85 -11.67 -35.18 -4.18
C LEU A 85 -12.30 -35.56 -2.84
N GLY A 86 -11.59 -35.37 -1.73
CA GLY A 86 -12.11 -35.59 -0.37
C GLY A 86 -13.31 -34.71 -0.05
N VAL A 87 -13.30 -33.43 -0.45
CA VAL A 87 -14.45 -32.53 -0.32
C VAL A 87 -15.60 -32.93 -1.23
N ARG A 88 -15.35 -33.42 -2.46
CA ARG A 88 -16.40 -33.95 -3.34
C ARG A 88 -17.07 -35.19 -2.76
N LEU A 89 -16.27 -36.13 -2.26
CA LEU A 89 -16.74 -37.33 -1.58
C LEU A 89 -17.51 -36.98 -0.29
N LEU A 90 -17.00 -36.03 0.49
CA LEU A 90 -17.67 -35.53 1.68
C LEU A 90 -18.95 -34.76 1.33
N ARG A 91 -18.99 -33.98 0.24
CA ARG A 91 -20.21 -33.31 -0.24
C ARG A 91 -21.28 -34.28 -0.67
N TRP A 92 -20.89 -35.39 -1.31
CA TRP A 92 -21.80 -36.45 -1.72
C TRP A 92 -22.42 -37.16 -0.51
N ARG A 93 -21.65 -37.37 0.56
CA ARG A 93 -22.10 -38.10 1.76
C ARG A 93 -22.68 -37.21 2.87
N GLN A 94 -22.17 -36.00 3.03
CA GLN A 94 -22.34 -35.08 4.17
C GLN A 94 -22.19 -33.60 3.70
N PRO A 95 -23.16 -33.05 2.95
CA PRO A 95 -23.03 -31.74 2.30
C PRO A 95 -22.80 -30.58 3.26
N GLN A 96 -23.44 -30.59 4.43
CA GLN A 96 -23.31 -29.53 5.44
C GLN A 96 -21.89 -29.48 6.06
N SER A 97 -21.34 -30.65 6.38
CA SER A 97 -19.98 -30.79 6.94
C SER A 97 -18.92 -30.33 5.94
N ALA A 98 -19.11 -30.64 4.66
CA ALA A 98 -18.18 -30.21 3.61
C ALA A 98 -18.16 -28.70 3.41
N GLU A 99 -19.33 -28.03 3.41
CA GLU A 99 -19.36 -26.57 3.29
C GLU A 99 -18.74 -25.89 4.53
N THR A 100 -18.98 -26.45 5.72
CA THR A 100 -18.34 -25.97 6.96
C THR A 100 -16.83 -26.07 6.90
N LEU A 101 -16.29 -27.22 6.45
CA LEU A 101 -14.86 -27.43 6.26
C LEU A 101 -14.26 -26.43 5.26
N MET A 102 -14.92 -26.23 4.11
CA MET A 102 -14.48 -25.28 3.09
C MET A 102 -14.49 -23.84 3.61
N GLN A 103 -15.50 -23.45 4.37
CA GLN A 103 -15.55 -22.14 5.01
C GLN A 103 -14.40 -21.97 6.00
N THR A 104 -14.13 -22.97 6.84
CA THR A 104 -13.00 -22.97 7.78
C THR A 104 -11.66 -22.85 7.04
N ALA A 105 -11.44 -23.63 5.99
CA ALA A 105 -10.23 -23.54 5.17
C ALA A 105 -10.06 -22.15 4.53
N ARG A 106 -11.14 -21.55 4.00
CA ARG A 106 -11.12 -20.17 3.47
C ARG A 106 -10.79 -19.15 4.57
N ARG A 107 -11.28 -19.34 5.80
CA ARG A 107 -10.99 -18.47 6.95
C ARG A 107 -9.52 -18.54 7.35
N VAL A 108 -8.99 -19.74 7.56
CA VAL A 108 -7.57 -19.96 7.89
C VAL A 108 -6.69 -19.33 6.82
N ARG A 109 -6.97 -19.59 5.55
CA ARG A 109 -6.24 -18.99 4.42
C ARG A 109 -6.26 -17.47 4.45
N SER A 110 -7.42 -16.87 4.72
CA SER A 110 -7.54 -15.41 4.79
C SER A 110 -6.75 -14.84 5.98
N ALA A 111 -6.84 -15.48 7.15
CA ALA A 111 -6.11 -15.07 8.35
C ALA A 111 -4.59 -15.16 8.19
N VAL A 112 -4.08 -16.27 7.65
CA VAL A 112 -2.66 -16.44 7.33
C VAL A 112 -2.21 -15.32 6.40
N ARG A 113 -2.91 -15.12 5.29
CA ARG A 113 -2.57 -14.08 4.31
C ARG A 113 -2.57 -12.67 4.91
N SER A 114 -3.58 -12.33 5.71
CA SER A 114 -3.66 -11.03 6.38
C SER A 114 -2.55 -10.86 7.42
N PHE A 115 -2.11 -11.93 8.10
CA PHE A 115 -0.97 -11.90 9.01
C PHE A 115 0.34 -11.59 8.28
N PHE A 116 0.66 -12.31 7.19
CA PHE A 116 1.87 -12.04 6.41
C PHE A 116 1.87 -10.63 5.81
N LEU A 117 0.73 -10.17 5.29
CA LEU A 117 0.62 -8.83 4.73
C LEU A 117 0.77 -7.75 5.81
N ARG A 118 0.23 -8.00 7.01
CA ARG A 118 0.41 -7.12 8.17
C ARG A 118 1.89 -6.98 8.53
N LEU A 119 2.63 -8.08 8.67
CA LEU A 119 4.07 -8.02 8.96
C LEU A 119 4.83 -7.21 7.93
N TRP A 120 4.52 -7.42 6.65
CA TRP A 120 5.14 -6.69 5.55
C TRP A 120 4.84 -5.19 5.59
N VAL A 121 3.58 -4.82 5.79
CA VAL A 121 3.17 -3.41 5.86
C VAL A 121 3.66 -2.72 7.12
N ASP A 122 3.56 -3.36 8.28
CA ASP A 122 3.99 -2.76 9.55
C ASP A 122 5.52 -2.54 9.53
N ALA A 123 6.30 -3.39 8.85
CA ALA A 123 7.73 -3.13 8.61
C ALA A 123 7.98 -1.95 7.68
N LEU A 124 7.22 -1.80 6.58
CA LEU A 124 7.31 -0.65 5.67
C LEU A 124 6.96 0.66 6.38
N VAL A 125 5.84 0.67 7.10
CA VAL A 125 5.37 1.83 7.89
C VAL A 125 6.40 2.17 8.96
N SER A 126 6.88 1.17 9.71
CA SER A 126 7.90 1.38 10.74
C SER A 126 9.18 1.96 10.16
N TRP A 127 9.67 1.42 9.04
CA TRP A 127 10.86 1.95 8.39
C TRP A 127 10.66 3.40 7.93
N ALA A 128 9.54 3.69 7.26
CA ALA A 128 9.28 5.03 6.74
C ALA A 128 9.19 6.09 7.86
N GLU A 129 8.51 5.78 8.97
CA GLU A 129 8.31 6.71 10.09
C GLU A 129 9.57 6.87 10.97
N THR A 130 10.40 5.82 11.10
CA THR A 130 11.63 5.85 11.91
C THR A 130 12.88 6.28 11.15
N VAL A 131 13.13 5.66 9.99
CA VAL A 131 14.33 5.83 9.19
C VAL A 131 14.07 6.75 8.00
N GLY A 132 12.95 6.59 7.31
CA GLY A 132 12.58 7.40 6.14
C GLY A 132 12.21 8.86 6.47
N GLY A 133 12.07 9.18 7.75
CA GLY A 133 11.75 10.53 8.22
C GLY A 133 10.31 10.97 7.95
N LEU A 134 9.38 10.06 7.64
CA LEU A 134 7.96 10.39 7.48
C LEU A 134 7.39 10.90 8.81
N ASP A 135 6.72 12.05 8.75
CA ASP A 135 6.00 12.66 9.87
C ASP A 135 4.55 12.88 9.44
N LEU A 136 3.63 12.06 9.98
CA LEU A 136 2.24 12.02 9.55
C LEU A 136 1.34 12.77 10.52
N ILE A 137 0.65 13.78 10.01
CA ILE A 137 -0.32 14.59 10.75
C ILE A 137 -1.71 14.23 10.26
N VAL A 138 -2.59 13.80 11.18
CA VAL A 138 -3.96 13.37 10.85
C VAL A 138 -4.96 14.35 11.45
N THR A 139 -5.94 14.75 10.66
CA THR A 139 -7.03 15.69 11.00
C THR A 139 -8.36 15.13 10.51
N GLY A 140 -9.47 15.71 10.97
CA GLY A 140 -10.83 15.33 10.56
C GLY A 140 -11.43 14.24 11.46
N ASP A 141 -12.23 13.35 10.85
CA ASP A 141 -13.00 12.33 11.53
C ASP A 141 -12.13 11.16 12.04
N ASP A 142 -12.58 10.55 13.14
CA ASP A 142 -11.95 9.35 13.68
C ASP A 142 -12.09 8.15 12.74
N ILE A 143 -11.04 7.33 12.70
CA ILE A 143 -11.04 6.06 11.98
C ILE A 143 -11.60 4.98 12.90
N VAL A 144 -12.76 4.42 12.52
CA VAL A 144 -13.42 3.37 13.30
C VAL A 144 -12.62 2.06 13.18
N PRO A 145 -12.11 1.50 14.29
CA PRO A 145 -11.38 0.24 14.26
C PRO A 145 -12.25 -0.89 13.73
N SER A 146 -11.66 -1.78 12.93
CA SER A 146 -12.36 -2.97 12.39
C SER A 146 -13.59 -2.69 11.53
N GLU A 147 -13.76 -1.47 11.02
CA GLU A 147 -14.76 -1.18 10.01
C GLU A 147 -14.28 -1.59 8.61
N ALA A 148 -15.15 -2.24 7.84
CA ALA A 148 -14.92 -2.45 6.42
C ALA A 148 -15.34 -1.19 5.66
N CYS A 149 -14.51 -0.71 4.73
CA CYS A 149 -14.77 0.56 4.08
C CYS A 149 -14.25 0.61 2.65
N VAL A 150 -14.75 1.60 1.91
CA VAL A 150 -14.10 2.08 0.68
C VAL A 150 -13.28 3.31 1.05
N VAL A 151 -12.04 3.38 0.59
CA VAL A 151 -11.15 4.52 0.81
C VAL A 151 -11.02 5.29 -0.50
N LEU A 152 -11.39 6.56 -0.51
CA LEU A 152 -11.14 7.50 -1.60
C LEU A 152 -9.97 8.39 -1.23
N CYS A 153 -9.14 8.74 -2.21
CA CYS A 153 -7.96 9.56 -1.97
C CYS A 153 -7.62 10.40 -3.20
N ASN A 154 -7.12 11.62 -2.99
CA ASN A 154 -6.40 12.29 -4.07
C ASN A 154 -5.11 11.54 -4.40
N HIS A 155 -4.63 11.65 -5.64
CA HIS A 155 -3.46 10.89 -6.08
C HIS A 155 -2.35 11.82 -6.56
N GLN A 156 -1.31 11.96 -5.76
CA GLN A 156 -0.24 12.92 -5.93
C GLN A 156 1.12 12.25 -5.99
N SER A 157 1.38 11.25 -5.16
CA SER A 157 2.65 10.55 -5.07
C SER A 157 2.48 9.02 -5.08
N TRP A 158 3.59 8.30 -5.27
CA TRP A 158 3.65 6.90 -4.87
C TRP A 158 3.56 6.73 -3.35
N VAL A 159 3.92 7.76 -2.58
CA VAL A 159 3.86 7.77 -1.12
C VAL A 159 2.42 7.73 -0.61
N ASP A 160 1.42 8.14 -1.40
CA ASP A 160 0.00 8.08 -1.02
C ASP A 160 -0.41 6.69 -0.49
N SER A 161 0.07 5.61 -1.14
CA SER A 161 -0.21 4.24 -0.67
C SER A 161 0.38 3.95 0.71
N LEU A 162 1.57 4.47 1.01
CA LEU A 162 2.19 4.37 2.33
C LEU A 162 1.38 5.15 3.38
N ILE A 163 0.83 6.30 3.02
CA ILE A 163 -0.04 7.07 3.91
C ILE A 163 -1.30 6.25 4.28
N ILE A 164 -1.92 5.61 3.30
CA ILE A 164 -3.05 4.70 3.53
C ILE A 164 -2.63 3.52 4.43
N PHE A 165 -1.40 2.99 4.27
CA PHE A 165 -0.88 1.94 5.15
C PHE A 165 -0.71 2.41 6.59
N CYS A 166 -0.25 3.64 6.81
CA CYS A 166 -0.14 4.21 8.15
C CYS A 166 -1.52 4.28 8.82
N LEU A 167 -2.52 4.83 8.12
CA LEU A 167 -3.90 4.90 8.64
C LEU A 167 -4.52 3.52 8.86
N ALA A 168 -4.32 2.59 7.93
CA ALA A 168 -4.78 1.21 8.08
C ALA A 168 -4.11 0.52 9.28
N SER A 169 -2.84 0.81 9.54
CA SER A 169 -2.12 0.31 10.72
C SER A 169 -2.75 0.83 12.02
N THR A 170 -3.13 2.13 12.10
CA THR A 170 -3.89 2.68 13.24
C THR A 170 -5.19 1.92 13.48
N ALA A 171 -5.91 1.56 12.42
CA ALA A 171 -7.18 0.83 12.51
C ALA A 171 -7.02 -0.67 12.82
N GLY A 172 -5.80 -1.17 12.97
CA GLY A 172 -5.53 -2.59 13.08
C GLY A 172 -5.86 -3.36 11.79
N ARG A 173 -5.73 -2.73 10.61
CA ARG A 173 -6.11 -3.25 9.29
C ARG A 173 -4.99 -3.24 8.25
N SER A 174 -3.72 -3.12 8.66
CA SER A 174 -2.55 -3.17 7.76
C SER A 174 -2.43 -4.48 6.96
N GLY A 175 -3.09 -5.57 7.37
CA GLY A 175 -3.19 -6.82 6.59
C GLY A 175 -4.40 -6.93 5.64
N ASP A 176 -5.34 -5.98 5.71
CA ASP A 176 -6.66 -6.07 5.09
C ASP A 176 -6.96 -4.95 4.08
N PHE A 177 -5.93 -4.19 3.66
CA PHE A 177 -6.06 -3.20 2.59
C PHE A 177 -6.08 -3.84 1.19
N ARG A 178 -6.89 -3.31 0.30
CA ARG A 178 -7.08 -3.75 -1.09
C ARG A 178 -7.09 -2.52 -1.98
N PHE A 179 -6.66 -2.67 -3.21
CA PHE A 179 -6.64 -1.56 -4.17
C PHE A 179 -7.43 -1.89 -5.44
N LEU A 180 -8.14 -0.91 -5.96
CA LEU A 180 -8.49 -0.83 -7.38
C LEU A 180 -7.31 -0.19 -8.13
N ALA A 181 -6.55 -1.00 -8.87
CA ALA A 181 -5.25 -0.63 -9.39
C ALA A 181 -5.09 -0.93 -10.89
N LYS A 182 -4.18 -0.23 -11.58
CA LYS A 182 -3.86 -0.50 -12.98
C LYS A 182 -3.14 -1.85 -13.11
N ARG A 183 -3.57 -2.70 -14.04
CA ARG A 183 -2.97 -4.03 -14.27
C ARG A 183 -1.46 -4.02 -14.53
N SER A 184 -0.93 -2.95 -15.13
CA SER A 184 0.51 -2.83 -15.36
C SER A 184 1.35 -2.80 -14.08
N LEU A 185 0.75 -2.50 -12.92
CA LEU A 185 1.44 -2.51 -11.62
C LEU A 185 1.84 -3.93 -11.18
N LEU A 186 1.22 -4.97 -11.76
CA LEU A 186 1.59 -6.36 -11.50
C LEU A 186 2.98 -6.73 -12.05
N TYR A 187 3.55 -5.93 -12.95
CA TYR A 187 4.88 -6.18 -13.52
C TYR A 187 6.02 -5.56 -12.69
N LEU A 188 5.71 -4.81 -11.63
CA LEU A 188 6.73 -4.24 -10.75
C LEU A 188 7.22 -5.30 -9.75
N PRO A 189 8.54 -5.51 -9.55
CA PRO A 189 9.06 -6.65 -8.78
C PRO A 189 8.53 -6.77 -7.35
N ILE A 190 8.47 -5.67 -6.60
CA ILE A 190 8.01 -5.67 -5.20
C ILE A 190 6.47 -5.60 -5.16
N ILE A 191 5.88 -4.65 -5.89
CA ILE A 191 4.43 -4.39 -5.86
C ILE A 191 3.64 -5.55 -6.48
N GLY A 192 4.08 -6.08 -7.61
CA GLY A 192 3.41 -7.18 -8.30
C GLY A 192 3.46 -8.48 -7.52
N THR A 193 4.57 -8.75 -6.84
CA THR A 193 4.71 -9.91 -5.95
C THR A 193 3.84 -9.73 -4.70
N ALA A 194 3.91 -8.58 -4.01
CA ALA A 194 3.02 -8.26 -2.89
C ALA A 194 1.53 -8.26 -3.28
N ALA A 195 1.19 -7.88 -4.50
CA ALA A 195 -0.19 -7.90 -5.01
C ALA A 195 -0.79 -9.31 -5.00
N LYS A 196 0.00 -10.36 -5.27
CA LYS A 196 -0.44 -11.76 -5.17
C LYS A 196 -0.91 -12.11 -3.75
N PHE A 197 -0.30 -11.49 -2.74
CA PHE A 197 -0.64 -11.66 -1.34
C PHE A 197 -1.84 -10.86 -0.87
N THR A 198 -2.09 -9.67 -1.42
CA THR A 198 -3.21 -8.85 -0.95
C THR A 198 -4.52 -9.64 -1.09
N GLY A 199 -4.75 -10.22 -2.27
CA GLY A 199 -5.91 -11.02 -2.68
C GLY A 199 -7.29 -10.41 -2.35
N GLY A 200 -8.03 -10.06 -3.39
CA GLY A 200 -9.19 -9.16 -3.29
C GLY A 200 -8.85 -7.75 -3.76
N SER A 201 -7.57 -7.45 -4.02
CA SER A 201 -7.18 -6.28 -4.81
C SER A 201 -7.53 -6.52 -6.27
N LEU A 202 -8.05 -5.51 -6.92
CA LEU A 202 -8.64 -5.57 -8.25
C LEU A 202 -7.75 -4.83 -9.25
N PHE A 203 -7.03 -5.59 -10.06
CA PHE A 203 -6.14 -5.07 -11.11
C PHE A 203 -6.85 -5.03 -12.46
N ILE A 204 -7.08 -3.82 -12.98
CA ILE A 204 -7.95 -3.54 -14.13
C ILE A 204 -7.19 -3.02 -15.34
N ARG A 205 -7.71 -3.29 -16.54
CA ARG A 205 -7.22 -2.74 -17.81
C ARG A 205 -7.79 -1.34 -18.11
N ARG A 206 -8.78 -0.90 -17.32
CA ARG A 206 -9.52 0.36 -17.51
C ARG A 206 -10.41 0.34 -18.76
N LYS A 207 -10.89 -0.86 -19.12
CA LYS A 207 -11.90 -1.10 -20.16
C LYS A 207 -12.97 -1.99 -19.53
N TYR A 208 -14.16 -1.45 -19.32
CA TYR A 208 -15.17 -2.08 -18.45
C TYR A 208 -15.55 -3.47 -18.95
N GLU A 209 -15.71 -3.62 -20.25
CA GLU A 209 -16.10 -4.86 -20.95
C GLU A 209 -15.09 -5.99 -20.65
N GLN A 210 -13.82 -5.64 -20.46
CA GLN A 210 -12.75 -6.60 -20.15
C GLN A 210 -12.60 -6.88 -18.65
N ASP A 211 -13.08 -5.98 -17.81
CA ASP A 211 -12.83 -6.01 -16.36
C ASP A 211 -14.07 -6.46 -15.56
N ALA A 212 -15.30 -6.32 -16.09
CA ALA A 212 -16.57 -6.51 -15.38
C ALA A 212 -16.67 -7.87 -14.67
N GLY A 213 -16.41 -8.97 -15.38
CA GLY A 213 -16.46 -10.32 -14.79
C GLY A 213 -15.39 -10.56 -13.73
N ARG A 214 -14.27 -9.83 -13.74
CA ARG A 214 -13.29 -9.86 -12.65
C ARG A 214 -13.77 -9.02 -11.46
N MET A 215 -14.30 -7.83 -11.71
CA MET A 215 -14.84 -6.97 -10.65
C MET A 215 -15.90 -7.71 -9.83
N GLN A 216 -16.89 -8.30 -10.51
CA GLN A 216 -17.99 -9.00 -9.86
C GLN A 216 -17.52 -10.20 -9.02
N ARG A 217 -16.55 -10.98 -9.53
CA ARG A 217 -15.95 -12.08 -8.76
C ARG A 217 -15.21 -11.58 -7.52
N THR A 218 -14.45 -10.50 -7.66
CA THR A 218 -13.73 -9.90 -6.54
C THR A 218 -14.69 -9.37 -5.48
N TYR A 219 -15.76 -8.66 -5.87
CA TYR A 219 -16.74 -8.14 -4.92
C TYR A 219 -17.47 -9.27 -4.20
N ARG A 220 -17.96 -10.31 -4.89
CA ARG A 220 -18.54 -11.51 -4.26
C ARG A 220 -17.57 -12.17 -3.27
N GLN A 221 -16.28 -12.22 -3.61
CA GLN A 221 -15.27 -12.77 -2.70
C GLN A 221 -15.08 -11.89 -1.45
N LEU A 222 -15.15 -10.57 -1.57
CA LEU A 222 -15.08 -9.66 -0.43
C LEU A 222 -16.36 -9.73 0.42
N LEU A 223 -17.53 -9.89 -0.21
CA LEU A 223 -18.81 -10.03 0.49
C LEU A 223 -18.88 -11.28 1.38
N THR A 224 -18.25 -12.36 0.95
CA THR A 224 -18.22 -13.65 1.67
C THR A 224 -17.14 -13.71 2.75
N ARG A 225 -16.31 -12.68 2.90
CA ARG A 225 -15.28 -12.63 3.95
C ARG A 225 -15.88 -12.19 5.28
N ARG A 226 -15.43 -12.82 6.37
CA ARG A 226 -15.72 -12.34 7.74
C ARG A 226 -14.86 -11.16 8.16
N GLN A 227 -13.62 -11.09 7.70
CA GLN A 227 -12.68 -10.04 8.09
C GLN A 227 -13.04 -8.70 7.41
N PRO A 228 -13.08 -7.60 8.17
CA PRO A 228 -13.17 -6.25 7.61
C PRO A 228 -12.02 -5.96 6.66
N PHE A 229 -12.26 -5.14 5.64
CA PHE A 229 -11.27 -4.78 4.62
C PHE A 229 -11.36 -3.31 4.25
N TRP A 230 -10.25 -2.75 3.77
CA TRP A 230 -10.20 -1.39 3.23
C TRP A 230 -10.03 -1.46 1.72
N PHE A 231 -11.03 -1.05 0.95
CA PHE A 231 -10.98 -1.09 -0.51
C PHE A 231 -10.67 0.31 -1.07
N THR A 232 -9.41 0.53 -1.40
CA THR A 232 -8.88 1.84 -1.79
C THR A 232 -9.02 2.09 -3.29
N ILE A 233 -9.50 3.28 -3.64
CA ILE A 233 -9.71 3.75 -5.00
C ILE A 233 -9.12 5.15 -5.15
N PHE A 234 -8.14 5.28 -6.05
CA PHE A 234 -7.69 6.59 -6.54
C PHE A 234 -8.56 7.00 -7.73
N ALA A 235 -9.65 7.73 -7.48
CA ALA A 235 -10.64 8.03 -8.52
C ALA A 235 -10.07 8.92 -9.65
N GLU A 236 -9.01 9.68 -9.39
CA GLU A 236 -8.25 10.43 -10.39
C GLU A 236 -7.68 9.53 -11.50
N GLY A 237 -7.42 8.25 -11.19
CA GLY A 237 -6.95 7.24 -12.14
C GLY A 237 -5.50 7.39 -12.60
N THR A 238 -4.81 8.45 -12.17
CA THR A 238 -3.38 8.70 -12.34
C THR A 238 -2.93 9.76 -11.32
N ARG A 239 -1.61 9.94 -11.16
CA ARG A 239 -1.05 10.92 -10.22
C ARG A 239 -1.01 12.29 -10.87
N LEU A 240 -1.26 13.35 -10.11
CA LEU A 240 -1.05 14.74 -10.53
C LEU A 240 0.45 15.09 -10.54
N ASN A 241 1.31 14.32 -11.20
CA ASN A 241 2.77 14.47 -11.07
C ASN A 241 3.45 15.22 -12.23
N SER A 242 2.69 15.97 -13.04
CA SER A 242 3.25 16.78 -14.11
C SER A 242 2.32 17.93 -14.48
N ARG A 243 2.89 19.00 -15.06
CA ARG A 243 2.12 20.11 -15.65
C ARG A 243 1.19 19.64 -16.76
N SER A 244 1.62 18.67 -17.57
CA SER A 244 0.80 18.11 -18.66
C SER A 244 -0.48 17.45 -18.15
N LYS A 245 -0.41 16.74 -17.02
CA LYS A 245 -1.58 16.10 -16.39
C LYS A 245 -2.56 17.12 -15.83
N LEU A 246 -2.05 18.19 -15.22
CA LEU A 246 -2.89 19.30 -14.76
C LEU A 246 -3.59 19.99 -15.93
N ALA A 247 -2.86 20.25 -17.02
CA ALA A 247 -3.41 20.88 -18.22
C ALA A 247 -4.51 20.01 -18.87
N GLU A 248 -4.33 18.69 -18.92
CA GLU A 248 -5.34 17.72 -19.38
C GLU A 248 -6.61 17.80 -18.52
N ALA A 249 -6.48 17.82 -17.20
CA ALA A 249 -7.61 17.94 -16.29
C ALA A 249 -8.34 19.29 -16.43
N LYS A 250 -7.60 20.41 -16.56
CA LYS A 250 -8.19 21.73 -16.81
C LYS A 250 -8.95 21.80 -18.12
N ARG A 251 -8.44 21.17 -19.18
CA ARG A 251 -9.12 21.09 -20.48
C ARG A 251 -10.45 20.33 -20.35
N TYR A 252 -10.41 19.16 -19.70
CA TYR A 252 -11.61 18.37 -19.45
C TYR A 252 -12.64 19.14 -18.60
N TYR A 253 -12.20 19.81 -17.53
CA TYR A 253 -13.05 20.67 -16.71
C TYR A 253 -13.76 21.75 -17.54
N ARG A 254 -13.03 22.48 -18.40
CA ARG A 254 -13.61 23.51 -19.27
C ARG A 254 -14.62 22.93 -20.25
N GLU A 255 -14.35 21.76 -20.81
CA GLU A 255 -15.27 21.08 -21.72
C GLU A 255 -16.58 20.69 -21.04
N VAL A 256 -16.50 20.10 -19.84
CA VAL A 256 -17.69 19.70 -19.07
C VAL A 256 -18.49 20.91 -18.62
N THR A 257 -17.81 21.95 -18.13
CA THR A 257 -18.47 23.20 -17.70
C THR A 257 -19.19 23.86 -18.87
N ARG A 258 -18.55 23.95 -20.04
CA ARG A 258 -19.19 24.50 -21.27
C ARG A 258 -20.43 23.72 -21.67
N LYS A 259 -20.39 22.39 -21.62
CA LYS A 259 -21.54 21.53 -21.95
C LYS A 259 -22.71 21.72 -20.97
N GLN A 260 -22.41 21.97 -19.69
CA GLN A 260 -23.43 22.24 -18.68
C GLN A 260 -24.06 23.61 -18.86
N THR A 261 -23.27 24.66 -19.12
CA THR A 261 -23.80 26.00 -19.39
C THR A 261 -24.68 26.01 -20.65
N ALA A 262 -24.21 25.40 -21.75
CA ALA A 262 -24.99 25.33 -22.99
C ALA A 262 -26.30 24.53 -22.87
N ALA A 263 -26.35 23.54 -21.98
CA ALA A 263 -27.58 22.78 -21.71
C ALA A 263 -28.60 23.57 -20.87
N VAL A 264 -28.13 24.51 -20.05
CA VAL A 264 -28.99 25.44 -19.29
C VAL A 264 -29.57 26.50 -20.23
N ASP A 265 -28.73 27.09 -21.08
CA ASP A 265 -29.13 28.15 -22.03
C ASP A 265 -30.02 27.62 -23.17
N GLY A 266 -29.97 26.33 -23.48
CA GLY A 266 -30.81 25.69 -24.51
C GLY A 266 -32.13 25.10 -24.01
N SER A 267 -32.49 25.31 -22.74
CA SER A 267 -33.65 24.66 -22.10
C SER A 267 -35.01 25.37 -22.28
N ASP A 268 -35.10 26.35 -23.19
CA ASP A 268 -36.35 27.08 -23.50
C ASP A 268 -37.44 26.24 -24.19
N ASN A 269 -37.19 24.96 -24.49
CA ASN A 269 -38.21 24.04 -25.01
C ASN A 269 -38.71 23.06 -23.92
N ALA A 270 -39.91 23.38 -23.42
CA ALA A 270 -40.60 22.81 -22.27
C ALA A 270 -41.07 21.33 -22.40
N ASN A 271 -40.30 20.43 -23.01
CA ASN A 271 -40.73 19.02 -23.11
C ASN A 271 -39.65 17.94 -22.96
N THR A 272 -38.51 18.25 -22.34
CA THR A 272 -37.54 17.20 -21.95
C THR A 272 -37.27 17.26 -20.45
N THR A 273 -38.00 16.45 -19.69
CA THR A 273 -37.76 16.19 -18.26
C THR A 273 -36.47 15.39 -18.07
N THR A 274 -35.32 16.03 -18.29
CA THR A 274 -34.04 15.56 -17.72
C THR A 274 -33.53 16.66 -16.81
N THR A 275 -33.96 16.62 -15.54
CA THR A 275 -33.48 17.47 -14.43
C THR A 275 -32.00 17.19 -14.12
N ALA A 276 -31.11 17.50 -15.04
CA ALA A 276 -29.67 17.40 -14.83
C ALA A 276 -29.15 18.70 -14.23
N HIS A 277 -29.29 18.86 -12.91
CA HIS A 277 -28.58 19.90 -12.19
C HIS A 277 -27.07 19.83 -12.49
N PRO A 278 -26.39 20.98 -12.68
CA PRO A 278 -24.97 21.01 -13.03
C PRO A 278 -24.12 20.28 -11.99
N LEU A 279 -23.08 19.58 -12.44
CA LEU A 279 -22.18 18.86 -11.55
C LEU A 279 -21.38 19.87 -10.72
N PRO A 280 -21.22 19.66 -9.40
CA PRO A 280 -20.44 20.53 -8.54
C PRO A 280 -18.94 20.34 -8.82
N LEU A 281 -18.44 21.04 -9.85
CA LEU A 281 -17.06 21.01 -10.30
C LEU A 281 -16.32 22.29 -9.89
N VAL A 282 -15.03 22.14 -9.59
CA VAL A 282 -14.11 23.26 -9.31
C VAL A 282 -12.92 23.13 -10.25
N GLU A 283 -12.34 24.25 -10.69
CA GLU A 283 -11.17 24.23 -11.56
C GLU A 283 -10.01 23.45 -10.89
N PRO A 284 -9.48 22.39 -11.52
CA PRO A 284 -8.37 21.60 -10.99
C PRO A 284 -7.11 22.44 -10.74
N ARG A 285 -6.59 22.44 -9.51
CA ARG A 285 -5.23 22.94 -9.19
C ARG A 285 -4.41 21.89 -8.43
N TYR A 286 -5.02 21.18 -7.49
CA TYR A 286 -4.33 20.23 -6.61
C TYR A 286 -4.86 18.79 -6.68
N CYS A 287 -6.02 18.59 -7.31
CA CYS A 287 -6.61 17.30 -7.66
C CYS A 287 -6.92 17.20 -9.15
N LEU A 288 -6.82 16.01 -9.73
CA LEU A 288 -7.41 15.73 -11.05
C LEU A 288 -8.92 15.48 -10.91
N VAL A 289 -9.64 15.62 -12.02
CA VAL A 289 -11.09 15.36 -12.07
C VAL A 289 -11.34 13.85 -11.87
N PRO A 290 -12.22 13.45 -10.94
CA PRO A 290 -12.41 12.04 -10.60
C PRO A 290 -13.17 11.26 -11.69
N ARG A 291 -12.85 9.96 -11.80
CA ARG A 291 -13.55 8.99 -12.62
C ARG A 291 -14.53 8.19 -11.76
N VAL A 292 -15.83 8.36 -12.02
CA VAL A 292 -16.91 7.85 -11.15
C VAL A 292 -17.17 6.33 -11.26
N LYS A 293 -16.97 5.72 -12.45
CA LYS A 293 -17.40 4.33 -12.72
C LYS A 293 -16.79 3.30 -11.76
N GLY A 294 -15.50 3.42 -11.44
CA GLY A 294 -14.82 2.48 -10.54
C GLY A 294 -15.41 2.51 -9.13
N PHE A 295 -15.69 3.73 -8.64
CA PHE A 295 -16.31 3.95 -7.33
C PHE A 295 -17.77 3.49 -7.29
N GLN A 296 -18.59 3.86 -8.28
CA GLN A 296 -19.99 3.43 -8.38
C GLN A 296 -20.11 1.90 -8.31
N ARG A 297 -19.27 1.18 -9.06
CA ARG A 297 -19.27 -0.29 -9.07
C ARG A 297 -18.77 -0.90 -7.76
N ALA A 298 -17.80 -0.28 -7.12
CA ALA A 298 -17.32 -0.73 -5.81
C ALA A 298 -18.39 -0.54 -4.72
N VAL A 299 -19.04 0.63 -4.67
CA VAL A 299 -20.15 0.89 -3.75
C VAL A 299 -21.29 -0.09 -4.03
N ALA A 300 -21.77 -0.18 -5.28
CA ALA A 300 -22.86 -1.10 -5.63
C ALA A 300 -22.54 -2.56 -5.31
N GLY A 301 -21.28 -3.00 -5.50
CA GLY A 301 -20.87 -4.38 -5.24
C GLY A 301 -20.52 -4.70 -3.78
N LEU A 302 -20.31 -3.69 -2.93
CA LEU A 302 -19.81 -3.86 -1.56
C LEU A 302 -20.70 -3.21 -0.50
N ARG A 303 -21.78 -2.51 -0.89
CA ARG A 303 -22.70 -1.75 -0.01
C ARG A 303 -23.14 -2.54 1.22
N ASP A 304 -23.47 -3.82 1.04
CA ASP A 304 -23.96 -4.71 2.11
C ASP A 304 -22.91 -5.02 3.20
N ARG A 305 -21.64 -4.67 2.98
CA ARG A 305 -20.53 -5.04 3.87
C ARG A 305 -19.67 -3.88 4.34
N ILE A 306 -19.71 -2.74 3.66
CA ILE A 306 -18.94 -1.56 4.08
C ILE A 306 -19.78 -0.73 5.04
N GLY A 307 -19.17 -0.22 6.12
CA GLY A 307 -19.84 0.69 7.05
C GLY A 307 -19.77 2.15 6.60
N ALA A 308 -18.71 2.53 5.88
CA ALA A 308 -18.48 3.89 5.42
C ALA A 308 -17.58 3.99 4.18
N VAL A 309 -17.61 5.17 3.56
CA VAL A 309 -16.56 5.66 2.67
C VAL A 309 -15.69 6.63 3.45
N TYR A 310 -14.39 6.35 3.51
CA TYR A 310 -13.39 7.30 4.04
C TYR A 310 -12.79 8.07 2.89
N ASP A 311 -13.01 9.37 2.86
CA ASP A 311 -12.35 10.27 1.93
C ASP A 311 -11.11 10.88 2.58
N LEU A 312 -9.96 10.59 1.99
CA LEU A 312 -8.65 11.06 2.43
C LEU A 312 -8.18 12.20 1.54
N THR A 313 -7.78 13.31 2.15
CA THR A 313 -7.13 14.43 1.47
C THR A 313 -5.70 14.55 1.96
N ILE A 314 -4.75 14.14 1.11
CA ILE A 314 -3.32 14.16 1.39
C ILE A 314 -2.71 15.46 0.90
N PHE A 315 -1.97 16.13 1.78
CA PHE A 315 -1.18 17.32 1.51
C PHE A 315 0.27 17.11 1.97
N TYR A 316 1.23 17.53 1.14
CA TYR A 316 2.67 17.39 1.40
C TYR A 316 3.25 18.76 1.75
N GLU A 317 3.65 19.00 3.02
CA GLU A 317 4.12 20.30 3.51
C GLU A 317 5.54 20.64 3.05
N ASN A 318 6.45 19.66 3.15
CA ASN A 318 7.90 19.87 2.94
C ASN A 318 8.30 19.99 1.46
N LEU A 319 7.37 20.48 0.66
CA LEU A 319 7.54 20.92 -0.72
C LEU A 319 7.61 22.45 -0.82
N ALA A 320 7.40 23.18 0.27
CA ALA A 320 7.82 24.57 0.36
C ALA A 320 9.25 24.56 0.89
N ASP A 321 10.26 24.65 0.02
CA ASP A 321 11.55 25.16 0.47
C ASP A 321 11.31 26.54 1.13
N GLU A 322 12.23 26.98 1.99
CA GLU A 322 12.15 28.18 2.85
C GLU A 322 11.86 29.52 2.13
N THR A 323 11.71 29.49 0.80
CA THR A 323 11.12 30.56 0.00
C THR A 323 9.61 30.36 -0.14
N PRO A 324 8.76 31.34 0.23
CA PRO A 324 7.34 31.27 -0.05
C PRO A 324 7.14 30.95 -1.53
N ASN A 325 6.55 29.79 -1.80
CA ASN A 325 6.31 29.28 -3.14
C ASN A 325 5.84 30.43 -4.03
N ARG A 326 6.64 30.82 -5.03
CA ARG A 326 6.11 31.59 -6.15
C ARG A 326 4.99 30.74 -6.73
N ALA A 327 3.76 31.24 -6.67
CA ALA A 327 2.60 30.54 -7.18
C ALA A 327 2.86 30.07 -8.62
N GLY A 328 3.08 28.76 -8.84
CA GLY A 328 3.28 28.19 -10.18
C GLY A 328 4.47 27.23 -10.38
N GLU A 329 5.38 27.08 -9.41
CA GLU A 329 6.45 26.09 -9.52
C GLU A 329 6.00 24.69 -9.04
N TRP A 330 6.21 23.69 -9.89
CA TRP A 330 5.84 22.31 -9.59
C TRP A 330 6.98 21.65 -8.81
N VAL A 331 6.76 21.38 -7.53
CA VAL A 331 7.79 20.79 -6.66
C VAL A 331 7.72 19.26 -6.72
N PRO A 332 8.86 18.56 -6.88
CA PRO A 332 8.89 17.10 -6.90
C PRO A 332 8.37 16.52 -5.58
N ARG A 333 7.28 15.75 -5.64
CA ARG A 333 6.71 15.07 -4.46
C ARG A 333 7.61 13.93 -3.99
N PRO A 334 7.65 13.63 -2.68
CA PRO A 334 8.50 12.56 -2.15
C PRO A 334 8.17 11.25 -2.85
N THR A 335 9.18 10.49 -3.21
CA THR A 335 9.07 9.21 -3.89
C THR A 335 9.23 8.04 -2.91
N VAL A 336 9.02 6.82 -3.39
CA VAL A 336 9.36 5.61 -2.62
C VAL A 336 10.86 5.57 -2.34
N ALA A 337 11.70 6.04 -3.26
CA ALA A 337 13.15 6.08 -3.03
C ALA A 337 13.49 7.03 -1.86
N ASP A 338 12.82 8.18 -1.75
CA ASP A 338 13.00 9.10 -0.62
C ASP A 338 12.70 8.44 0.73
N MET A 339 11.65 7.62 0.80
CA MET A 339 11.26 6.93 2.04
C MET A 339 12.17 5.75 2.39
N TYR A 340 12.67 5.00 1.39
CA TYR A 340 13.23 3.67 1.62
C TYR A 340 14.65 3.44 1.11
N LEU A 341 15.21 4.31 0.27
CA LEU A 341 16.56 4.19 -0.29
C LEU A 341 17.44 5.39 0.07
N TRP A 342 16.84 6.57 0.13
CA TRP A 342 17.49 7.85 0.39
C TRP A 342 17.05 8.43 1.72
N ALA A 343 16.94 7.59 2.75
CA ALA A 343 16.66 7.96 4.15
C ALA A 343 17.66 8.96 4.78
N THR A 344 18.45 9.66 3.97
CA THR A 344 19.43 10.69 4.29
C THR A 344 18.85 11.89 5.02
N ARG A 345 17.53 12.14 4.92
CA ARG A 345 16.88 13.23 5.66
C ARG A 345 16.90 13.00 7.17
N TRP A 346 16.88 11.75 7.62
CA TRP A 346 17.07 11.43 9.03
C TRP A 346 18.45 11.89 9.55
N VAL A 347 19.51 11.68 8.76
CA VAL A 347 20.86 12.16 9.09
C VAL A 347 20.95 13.69 9.09
N ARG A 348 20.06 14.36 8.35
CA ARG A 348 19.95 15.83 8.28
C ARG A 348 18.98 16.41 9.31
N ALA A 349 18.37 15.57 10.16
CA ALA A 349 17.28 15.96 11.07
C ALA A 349 16.06 16.61 10.36
N GLU A 350 15.91 16.36 9.06
CA GLU A 350 14.78 16.81 8.26
C GLU A 350 13.74 15.68 8.20
N ARG A 351 12.46 16.04 8.32
CA ARG A 351 11.35 15.08 8.17
C ARG A 351 10.64 15.31 6.84
N TYR A 352 9.73 14.42 6.47
CA TYR A 352 8.74 14.60 5.42
C TYR A 352 7.38 14.72 6.08
N ARG A 353 6.94 15.96 6.29
CA ARG A 353 5.66 16.24 6.94
C ARG A 353 4.54 16.11 5.92
N VAL A 354 3.65 15.17 6.19
CA VAL A 354 2.51 14.84 5.35
C VAL A 354 1.26 15.01 6.20
N HIS A 355 0.34 15.83 5.73
CA HIS A 355 -0.95 16.02 6.35
C HIS A 355 -1.99 15.17 5.65
N VAL A 356 -2.89 14.58 6.44
CA VAL A 356 -4.06 13.88 5.93
C VAL A 356 -5.28 14.37 6.67
N HIS A 357 -6.26 14.83 5.91
CA HIS A 357 -7.59 15.10 6.42
C HIS A 357 -8.51 13.92 6.07
N VAL A 358 -9.14 13.35 7.08
CA VAL A 358 -10.04 12.19 7.01
C VAL A 358 -11.48 12.69 7.10
N ARG A 359 -12.31 12.33 6.12
CA ARG A 359 -13.76 12.53 6.18
C ARG A 359 -14.46 11.19 6.07
N ARG A 360 -15.29 10.85 7.05
CA ARG A 360 -16.04 9.58 7.10
C ARG A 360 -17.50 9.83 6.70
N THR A 361 -17.92 9.23 5.60
CA THR A 361 -19.33 9.22 5.17
C THR A 361 -19.94 7.83 5.40
N PRO A 362 -20.89 7.66 6.33
CA PRO A 362 -21.59 6.39 6.51
C PRO A 362 -22.22 5.90 5.20
N VAL A 363 -22.19 4.60 4.95
CA VAL A 363 -22.73 4.04 3.69
C VAL A 363 -24.22 4.37 3.51
N ALA A 364 -24.97 4.44 4.61
CA ALA A 364 -26.39 4.80 4.62
C ALA A 364 -26.67 6.24 4.16
N ALA A 365 -25.68 7.12 4.23
CA ALA A 365 -25.79 8.51 3.75
C ALA A 365 -25.45 8.63 2.25
N LEU A 366 -24.97 7.56 1.60
CA LEU A 366 -24.61 7.59 0.18
C LEU A 366 -25.83 7.34 -0.71
N PRO A 367 -26.01 8.12 -1.79
CA PRO A 367 -27.07 7.90 -2.76
C PRO A 367 -27.06 6.48 -3.34
N ASP A 368 -28.24 5.91 -3.59
CA ASP A 368 -28.37 4.56 -4.19
C ASP A 368 -28.24 4.56 -5.71
N THR A 369 -28.52 5.70 -6.36
CA THR A 369 -28.47 5.82 -7.82
C THR A 369 -27.04 6.08 -8.32
N GLU A 370 -26.71 5.56 -9.51
CA GLU A 370 -25.40 5.81 -10.14
C GLU A 370 -25.16 7.32 -10.31
N ASP A 371 -26.15 8.07 -10.77
CA ASP A 371 -26.05 9.53 -10.94
C ASP A 371 -25.89 10.28 -9.61
N GLY A 372 -26.58 9.82 -8.56
CA GLY A 372 -26.42 10.36 -7.21
C GLY A 372 -25.00 10.17 -6.69
N LEU A 373 -24.43 8.96 -6.86
CA LEU A 373 -23.05 8.67 -6.48
C LEU A 373 -22.03 9.48 -7.30
N ALA A 374 -22.31 9.71 -8.58
CA ALA A 374 -21.46 10.56 -9.41
C ALA A 374 -21.45 12.01 -8.91
N ARG A 375 -22.63 12.59 -8.67
CA ARG A 375 -22.76 13.95 -8.10
C ARG A 375 -22.08 14.08 -6.74
N TRP A 376 -22.30 13.10 -5.85
CA TRP A 376 -21.65 13.05 -4.54
C TRP A 376 -20.11 13.03 -4.68
N MET A 377 -19.57 12.21 -5.58
CA MET A 377 -18.13 12.14 -5.80
C MET A 377 -17.56 13.46 -6.36
N PHE A 378 -18.26 14.13 -7.28
CA PHE A 378 -17.84 15.44 -7.77
C PHE A 378 -17.87 16.49 -6.66
N ALA A 379 -18.91 16.52 -5.82
CA ALA A 379 -19.02 17.44 -4.70
C ALA A 379 -17.87 17.22 -3.70
N ASN A 380 -17.60 15.96 -3.38
CA ASN A 380 -16.52 15.58 -2.48
C ASN A 380 -15.15 16.02 -3.04
N TYR A 381 -14.88 15.83 -4.33
CA TYR A 381 -13.64 16.30 -4.95
C TYR A 381 -13.55 17.84 -5.06
N ALA A 382 -14.68 18.53 -5.23
CA ALA A 382 -14.73 20.00 -5.18
C ALA A 382 -14.35 20.52 -3.79
N ASP A 383 -14.88 19.91 -2.73
CA ASP A 383 -14.50 20.25 -1.35
C ASP A 383 -13.03 19.94 -1.08
N LYS A 384 -12.54 18.80 -1.57
CA LYS A 384 -11.13 18.41 -1.47
C LYS A 384 -10.20 19.43 -2.12
N GLU A 385 -10.55 19.89 -3.31
CA GLU A 385 -9.79 20.92 -4.03
C GLU A 385 -9.76 22.24 -3.22
N ARG A 386 -10.90 22.69 -2.67
CA ARG A 386 -10.96 23.88 -1.78
C ARG A 386 -10.14 23.69 -0.50
N LEU A 387 -10.14 22.49 0.07
CA LEU A 387 -9.36 22.16 1.26
C LEU A 387 -7.86 22.21 0.96
N LEU A 388 -7.41 21.64 -0.16
CA LEU A 388 -6.01 21.70 -0.59
C LEU A 388 -5.58 23.12 -0.92
N GLN A 389 -6.44 23.93 -1.55
CA GLN A 389 -6.14 25.35 -1.79
C GLN A 389 -5.87 26.11 -0.49
N ARG A 390 -6.68 25.90 0.55
CA ARG A 390 -6.45 26.49 1.87
C ARG A 390 -5.18 25.94 2.53
N ALA A 391 -4.95 24.64 2.45
CA ALA A 391 -3.77 24.00 3.02
C ALA A 391 -2.46 24.49 2.38
N HIS A 392 -2.43 24.68 1.06
CA HIS A 392 -1.28 25.24 0.37
C HIS A 392 -1.00 26.70 0.75
N ALA A 393 -2.03 27.48 1.11
CA ALA A 393 -1.85 28.86 1.57
C ALA A 393 -1.38 28.94 3.05
N GLN A 394 -1.67 27.92 3.86
CA GLN A 394 -1.50 27.95 5.31
C GLN A 394 -0.49 26.92 5.84
N CYS A 395 0.05 26.07 4.98
CA CYS A 395 0.92 24.93 5.30
C CYS A 395 0.32 23.90 6.28
N ALA A 396 -1.00 23.87 6.47
CA ALA A 396 -1.70 22.90 7.34
C ALA A 396 -3.21 22.87 7.04
N PHE A 397 -3.90 21.83 7.51
CA PHE A 397 -5.37 21.85 7.61
C PHE A 397 -5.78 22.54 8.94
N ARG A 398 -6.16 23.83 8.91
CA ARG A 398 -6.58 24.58 10.12
C ARG A 398 -8.04 24.33 10.50
N GLY A 399 -8.34 24.46 11.79
CA GLY A 399 -9.70 24.44 12.35
C GLY A 399 -10.15 23.09 12.91
N GLU A 400 -9.28 22.08 12.86
CA GLU A 400 -9.60 20.71 13.27
C GLU A 400 -8.52 20.16 14.19
N ARG A 401 -8.89 19.21 15.06
CA ARG A 401 -7.96 18.60 16.02
C ARG A 401 -6.92 17.78 15.26
N ALA A 402 -5.74 18.36 15.06
CA ALA A 402 -4.61 17.65 14.48
C ALA A 402 -4.00 16.70 15.53
N ALA A 403 -4.15 15.40 15.30
CA ALA A 403 -3.40 14.39 16.01
C ALA A 403 -2.14 14.08 15.20
N SER A 404 -0.97 14.44 15.73
CA SER A 404 0.27 13.84 15.23
C SER A 404 0.21 12.34 15.53
N ARG A 405 0.34 11.52 14.48
CA ARG A 405 0.47 10.09 14.67
C ARG A 405 1.80 9.85 15.38
N GLN A 406 1.73 9.20 16.55
CA GLN A 406 2.92 8.74 17.24
C GLN A 406 3.65 7.74 16.34
N PRO A 407 4.87 8.05 15.87
CA PRO A 407 5.58 7.14 15.00
C PRO A 407 5.91 5.85 15.77
N PRO A 408 5.92 4.69 15.10
CA PRO A 408 6.44 3.45 15.65
C PRO A 408 7.83 3.68 16.21
N THR A 409 8.11 3.08 17.36
CA THR A 409 9.40 3.20 18.01
C THR A 409 10.44 2.33 17.30
N TRP A 410 11.74 2.59 17.56
CA TRP A 410 12.81 1.66 17.16
C TRP A 410 12.57 0.23 17.63
N ARG A 411 11.89 0.06 18.77
CA ARG A 411 11.46 -1.26 19.26
C ARG A 411 10.45 -1.90 18.32
N ALA A 412 9.44 -1.15 17.85
CA ALA A 412 8.47 -1.67 16.89
C ALA A 412 9.11 -2.04 15.55
N LEU A 413 10.04 -1.20 15.04
CA LEU A 413 10.83 -1.56 13.86
C LEU A 413 11.63 -2.84 14.09
N LEU A 414 12.39 -2.93 15.19
CA LEU A 414 13.20 -4.11 15.50
C LEU A 414 12.33 -5.38 15.63
N LEU A 415 11.18 -5.29 16.29
CA LEU A 415 10.25 -6.41 16.41
C LEU A 415 9.72 -6.86 15.05
N ALA A 416 9.31 -5.92 14.18
CA ALA A 416 8.90 -6.24 12.82
C ALA A 416 10.06 -6.89 12.04
N LEU A 417 11.29 -6.38 12.23
CA LEU A 417 12.48 -6.94 11.59
C LEU A 417 12.76 -8.39 12.05
N LEU A 418 12.67 -8.64 13.35
CA LEU A 418 12.87 -9.97 13.94
C LEU A 418 11.80 -10.96 13.49
N GLN A 419 10.53 -10.56 13.48
CA GLN A 419 9.41 -11.42 13.06
C GLN A 419 9.55 -11.86 11.60
N LEU A 420 9.80 -10.92 10.69
CA LEU A 420 10.08 -11.21 9.29
C LEU A 420 11.35 -12.07 9.13
N THR A 421 12.38 -11.87 9.99
CA THR A 421 13.62 -12.67 9.94
C THR A 421 13.33 -14.11 10.33
N ALA A 422 12.61 -14.31 11.44
CA ALA A 422 12.19 -15.62 11.90
C ALA A 422 11.40 -16.35 10.80
N VAL A 423 10.44 -15.67 10.18
CA VAL A 423 9.68 -16.23 9.06
C VAL A 423 10.58 -16.64 7.89
N ASN A 424 11.48 -15.76 7.45
CA ASN A 424 12.41 -16.06 6.34
C ASN A 424 13.32 -17.25 6.66
N VAL A 425 13.86 -17.32 7.88
CA VAL A 425 14.72 -18.43 8.33
C VAL A 425 13.93 -19.73 8.39
N SER A 426 12.72 -19.72 8.97
CA SER A 426 11.84 -20.90 9.01
C SER A 426 11.51 -21.40 7.60
N MET A 427 11.26 -20.51 6.65
CA MET A 427 10.97 -20.87 5.26
C MET A 427 12.19 -21.44 4.54
N ALA A 428 13.37 -20.84 4.73
CA ALA A 428 14.62 -21.36 4.18
C ALA A 428 14.96 -22.74 4.75
N TRP A 429 14.74 -22.95 6.05
CA TRP A 429 14.91 -24.25 6.69
C TRP A 429 13.95 -25.31 6.15
N LEU A 430 12.67 -24.95 5.96
CA LEU A 430 11.67 -25.83 5.35
C LEU A 430 12.08 -26.22 3.92
N LEU A 431 12.51 -25.25 3.11
CA LEU A 431 13.01 -25.48 1.75
C LEU A 431 14.19 -26.45 1.72
N ARG A 432 15.17 -26.25 2.58
CA ARG A 432 16.32 -27.14 2.70
C ARG A 432 15.87 -28.55 3.09
N THR A 433 14.96 -28.67 4.04
CA THR A 433 14.45 -29.96 4.51
C THR A 433 13.70 -30.71 3.41
N LEU A 434 12.80 -30.01 2.69
CA LEU A 434 12.08 -30.57 1.54
C LEU A 434 13.02 -30.98 0.41
N TRP A 435 14.05 -30.17 0.12
CA TRP A 435 15.06 -30.50 -0.88
C TRP A 435 15.87 -31.74 -0.50
N VAL A 436 16.33 -31.85 0.75
CA VAL A 436 17.03 -33.05 1.25
C VAL A 436 16.13 -34.28 1.17
N TRP A 437 14.87 -34.16 1.61
CA TRP A 437 13.89 -35.24 1.51
C TRP A 437 13.68 -35.68 0.07
N ALA A 438 13.39 -34.75 -0.84
CA ALA A 438 13.14 -35.01 -2.25
C ALA A 438 14.35 -35.65 -2.93
N ARG A 439 15.56 -35.19 -2.62
CA ARG A 439 16.80 -35.79 -3.14
C ARG A 439 16.95 -37.24 -2.69
N ARG A 440 16.64 -37.55 -1.43
CA ARG A 440 16.72 -38.91 -0.88
C ARG A 440 15.64 -39.85 -1.43
N THR A 441 14.43 -39.36 -1.64
CA THR A 441 13.30 -40.18 -2.12
C THR A 441 13.28 -40.36 -3.63
N LEU A 442 13.63 -39.33 -4.42
CA LEU A 442 13.59 -39.38 -5.88
C LEU A 442 14.91 -39.88 -6.50
N HIS A 443 16.04 -39.76 -5.79
CA HIS A 443 17.34 -40.25 -6.25
C HIS A 443 18.07 -41.07 -5.16
N PRO A 444 17.55 -42.25 -4.80
CA PRO A 444 18.12 -43.08 -3.73
C PRO A 444 19.56 -43.56 -4.02
N SER A 445 19.98 -43.63 -5.29
CA SER A 445 21.32 -44.07 -5.70
C SER A 445 22.46 -43.09 -5.41
N VAL A 446 22.17 -41.86 -4.95
CA VAL A 446 23.18 -40.82 -4.64
C VAL A 446 23.44 -40.70 -3.13
N ALA A 447 22.77 -41.51 -2.29
CA ALA A 447 22.87 -41.42 -0.83
C ALA A 447 23.75 -42.50 -0.17
N LEU A 448 24.37 -43.39 -0.95
CA LEU A 448 25.20 -44.51 -0.47
C LEU A 448 26.70 -44.40 -0.86
N SER A 449 27.15 -43.25 -1.34
CA SER A 449 28.57 -42.86 -1.39
C SER A 449 28.80 -41.56 -0.64
#